data_AF-A0A1G6NE90-F1
#
_entry.id   AF-A0A1G6NE90-F1
#
_cell.length_a   1.000
_cell.length_b   1.000
_cell.length_c   1.000
_cell.angle_alpha   90.00
_cell.angle_beta   90.00
_cell.angle_gamma   90.00
#
_symmetry.space_group_name_H-M   'P 1'
#
loop_
_entity.id
_entity.type
_entity.pdbx_description
1 polymer ?
#
loop_
_entity_poly.entity_id
_entity_poly.type
_entity_poly.pdbx_seq_one_letter_code
_entity_poly.pdbx_strand_id
1 'polypeptide(L)'
;MRRLPVTVTAVFAAAALLAGCAGAPAAGGGAVTETAAPRVGPPPATQEPYLGSEPSPTVPATPDAAAVAQAASWLDAIVLPEGAVRAEGGGAVGFLSHTGWICTPIAEEGAVWRIPGASVAQTVNWIRENPPADLVSTAYGFLPDDTVTSSAATGFTPADRSQQGVVLTVQQSDDGVAVRAEVAALSAASVCPPPPGGGTWGLPGQG
;
A
#
# COMPACT_ATOMS: atom_id res chain seq x y z
N MET A 1 -27.21 43.85 -11.32
CA MET A 1 -26.51 45.09 -10.90
C MET A 1 -25.80 44.83 -9.57
N ARG A 2 -24.58 45.38 -9.39
CA ARG A 2 -23.61 45.27 -8.27
C ARG A 2 -22.71 44.01 -8.34
N ARG A 3 -21.43 44.03 -8.79
CA ARG A 3 -20.17 44.71 -8.35
C ARG A 3 -19.84 44.38 -6.88
N LEU A 4 -18.67 43.86 -6.45
CA LEU A 4 -17.26 43.93 -6.92
C LEU A 4 -16.39 42.87 -6.13
N PRO A 5 -15.04 42.80 -6.23
CA PRO A 5 -14.23 41.58 -6.28
C PRO A 5 -13.40 41.32 -4.99
N VAL A 6 -12.74 40.18 -4.90
CA VAL A 6 -11.59 40.01 -3.97
C VAL A 6 -10.45 39.33 -4.69
N THR A 7 -9.41 40.12 -4.93
CA THR A 7 -8.07 39.73 -5.38
C THR A 7 -7.26 39.31 -4.16
N VAL A 8 -6.61 38.15 -4.17
CA VAL A 8 -5.49 37.87 -3.25
C VAL A 8 -4.35 37.27 -4.05
N THR A 9 -3.30 38.07 -4.17
CA THR A 9 -1.98 37.71 -4.69
C THR A 9 -1.10 37.35 -3.50
N ALA A 10 -0.41 36.20 -3.54
CA ALA A 10 0.76 35.98 -2.71
C ALA A 10 1.78 35.10 -3.44
N VAL A 11 2.91 35.75 -3.77
CA VAL A 11 4.15 35.18 -4.27
C VAL A 11 4.94 34.65 -3.07
N PHE A 12 5.48 33.43 -3.15
CA PHE A 12 6.68 33.06 -2.40
C PHE A 12 7.59 32.16 -3.24
N ALA A 13 8.76 32.71 -3.57
CA ALA A 13 9.91 31.99 -4.05
C ALA A 13 10.74 31.53 -2.84
N ALA A 14 11.23 30.29 -2.87
CA ALA A 14 12.37 29.86 -2.07
C ALA A 14 13.14 28.77 -2.81
N ALA A 15 14.29 29.17 -3.35
CA ALA A 15 15.33 28.25 -3.80
C ALA A 15 16.11 27.74 -2.58
N ALA A 16 16.41 26.45 -2.53
CA ALA A 16 17.40 25.89 -1.63
C ALA A 16 18.29 24.92 -2.41
N LEU A 17 19.50 25.39 -2.69
CA LEU A 17 20.66 24.59 -3.06
C LEU A 17 21.21 23.93 -1.80
N LEU A 18 21.40 22.60 -1.80
CA LEU A 18 22.33 21.95 -0.89
C LEU A 18 23.09 20.82 -1.62
N ALA A 19 24.40 20.89 -1.45
CA ALA A 19 25.43 20.06 -2.04
C ALA A 19 25.91 18.95 -1.08
N GLY A 20 26.64 17.98 -1.62
CA GLY A 20 27.52 17.03 -0.90
C GLY A 20 27.00 15.59 -0.90
N CYS A 21 27.81 14.53 -0.88
CA CYS A 21 29.26 14.39 -0.98
C CYS A 21 29.59 12.93 -1.36
N ALA A 22 30.83 12.69 -1.74
CA ALA A 22 31.38 11.51 -2.41
C ALA A 22 31.34 10.16 -1.66
N GLY A 23 31.44 9.07 -2.43
CA GLY A 23 31.87 7.74 -1.97
C GLY A 23 32.25 6.84 -3.15
N ALA A 24 33.56 6.64 -3.36
CA ALA A 24 34.11 5.76 -4.40
C ALA A 24 34.12 4.29 -3.95
N PRO A 25 34.03 3.33 -4.88
CA PRO A 25 34.59 2.00 -4.66
C PRO A 25 35.57 1.60 -5.76
N ALA A 26 36.71 1.03 -5.37
CA ALA A 26 37.27 -0.19 -5.98
C ALA A 26 38.57 -0.56 -5.27
N ALA A 27 38.51 -1.68 -4.56
CA ALA A 27 39.63 -2.31 -3.89
C ALA A 27 40.67 -2.80 -4.91
N GLY A 28 41.93 -2.44 -4.66
CA GLY A 28 43.09 -3.00 -5.33
C GLY A 28 43.36 -4.43 -4.87
N GLY A 29 43.81 -5.25 -5.81
CA GLY A 29 44.32 -6.58 -5.56
C GLY A 29 45.65 -6.56 -4.80
N GLY A 30 45.88 -7.59 -4.01
CA GLY A 30 47.14 -7.87 -3.34
C GLY A 30 47.16 -9.31 -2.87
N ALA A 31 47.76 -10.18 -3.67
CA ALA A 31 48.16 -11.50 -3.24
C ALA A 31 49.38 -11.38 -2.31
N VAL A 32 49.30 -11.97 -1.13
CA VAL A 32 50.46 -12.27 -0.29
C VAL A 32 50.29 -13.67 0.30
N THR A 33 51.13 -14.57 -0.19
CA THR A 33 51.53 -15.81 0.48
C THR A 33 52.22 -15.46 1.80
N GLU A 34 51.69 -15.91 2.92
CA GLU A 34 52.38 -15.87 4.21
C GLU A 34 52.33 -17.24 4.90
N THR A 35 53.52 -17.68 5.25
CA THR A 35 53.92 -18.99 5.76
C THR A 35 53.33 -19.29 7.14
N ALA A 36 52.82 -20.51 7.31
CA ALA A 36 52.25 -21.01 8.56
C ALA A 36 53.31 -21.20 9.67
N ALA A 37 52.99 -20.73 10.87
CA ALA A 37 53.60 -21.14 12.13
C ALA A 37 52.55 -21.83 13.02
N PRO A 38 52.88 -22.92 13.74
CA PRO A 38 51.90 -23.64 14.55
C PRO A 38 51.57 -22.83 15.82
N ARG A 39 50.30 -22.42 15.96
CA ARG A 39 49.77 -21.89 17.22
C ARG A 39 49.11 -23.01 18.03
N VAL A 40 49.58 -23.20 19.25
CA VAL A 40 48.92 -24.02 20.27
C VAL A 40 47.57 -23.37 20.59
N GLY A 41 46.47 -24.09 20.37
CA GLY A 41 45.10 -23.59 20.58
C GLY A 41 44.72 -23.47 22.07
N PRO A 42 43.71 -22.64 22.41
CA PRO A 42 43.14 -22.59 23.75
C PRO A 42 42.39 -23.90 24.10
N PRO A 43 42.25 -24.23 25.40
CA PRO A 43 41.57 -25.45 25.84
C PRO A 43 40.09 -25.48 25.36
N PRO A 44 39.51 -26.67 25.14
CA PRO A 44 38.14 -26.79 24.65
C PRO A 44 37.15 -26.15 25.64
N ALA A 45 36.24 -25.33 25.10
CA ALA A 45 35.15 -24.76 25.87
C ALA A 45 34.25 -25.88 26.41
N THR A 46 33.99 -25.82 27.71
CA THR A 46 32.97 -26.62 28.40
C THR A 46 31.64 -26.42 27.68
N GLN A 47 31.04 -27.51 27.19
CA GLN A 47 29.70 -27.47 26.58
C GLN A 47 28.69 -27.10 27.67
N GLU A 48 28.07 -25.93 27.54
CA GLU A 48 26.89 -25.60 28.32
C GLU A 48 25.76 -26.57 27.91
N PRO A 49 24.95 -27.08 28.87
CA PRO A 49 23.85 -27.97 28.57
C PRO A 49 22.88 -27.26 27.61
N TYR A 50 22.69 -27.84 26.43
CA TYR A 50 21.71 -27.41 25.45
C TYR A 50 20.31 -27.58 26.06
N LEU A 51 19.78 -26.52 26.69
CA LEU A 51 18.38 -26.44 27.08
C LEU A 51 17.58 -26.52 25.77
N GLY A 52 16.82 -27.61 25.62
CA GLY A 52 16.07 -27.91 24.41
C GLY A 52 15.27 -26.71 23.92
N SER A 53 15.38 -26.42 22.63
CA SER A 53 14.63 -25.37 21.98
C SER A 53 13.13 -25.61 22.18
N GLU A 54 12.46 -24.72 22.90
CA GLU A 54 11.00 -24.65 22.89
C GLU A 54 10.54 -24.57 21.42
N PRO A 55 9.51 -25.34 21.01
CA PRO A 55 8.99 -25.24 19.65
C PRO A 55 8.46 -23.83 19.42
N SER A 56 9.05 -23.10 18.47
CA SER A 56 8.51 -21.81 18.03
C SER A 56 7.05 -21.99 17.61
N PRO A 57 6.12 -21.13 18.08
CA PRO A 57 4.74 -21.19 17.65
C PRO A 57 4.67 -21.05 16.12
N THR A 58 4.03 -22.02 15.47
CA THR A 58 3.80 -21.98 14.02
C THR A 58 2.63 -21.05 13.75
N VAL A 59 2.88 -19.92 13.09
CA VAL A 59 1.83 -19.01 12.64
C VAL A 59 1.03 -19.72 11.53
N PRO A 60 -0.31 -19.74 11.59
CA PRO A 60 -1.15 -20.28 10.51
C PRO A 60 -0.84 -19.60 9.18
N ALA A 61 -0.73 -20.36 8.10
CA ALA A 61 -0.45 -19.82 6.77
C ALA A 61 -1.71 -19.33 6.02
N THR A 62 -2.90 -19.56 6.57
CA THR A 62 -4.19 -19.28 5.94
C THR A 62 -4.99 -18.31 6.81
N PRO A 63 -5.72 -17.35 6.22
CA PRO A 63 -6.62 -16.50 6.99
C PRO A 63 -7.71 -17.31 7.69
N ASP A 64 -8.15 -16.82 8.84
CA ASP A 64 -9.32 -17.39 9.53
C ASP A 64 -10.64 -16.96 8.85
N ALA A 65 -11.72 -17.66 9.18
CA ALA A 65 -13.03 -17.42 8.58
C ALA A 65 -13.60 -16.02 8.90
N ALA A 66 -13.19 -15.39 10.01
CA ALA A 66 -13.65 -14.06 10.35
C ALA A 66 -13.01 -13.02 9.43
N ALA A 67 -11.71 -13.15 9.12
CA ALA A 67 -11.04 -12.31 8.12
C ALA A 67 -11.70 -12.45 6.74
N VAL A 68 -12.02 -13.67 6.30
CA VAL A 68 -12.70 -13.90 5.01
C VAL A 68 -14.08 -13.22 4.98
N ALA A 69 -14.88 -13.41 6.03
CA ALA A 69 -16.19 -12.77 6.12
C ALA A 69 -16.09 -11.23 6.15
N GLN A 70 -15.08 -10.69 6.83
CA GLN A 70 -14.84 -9.26 6.89
C GLN A 70 -14.49 -8.68 5.52
N ALA A 71 -13.55 -9.29 4.79
CA ALA A 71 -13.15 -8.86 3.45
C ALA A 71 -14.36 -8.89 2.48
N ALA A 72 -15.15 -9.96 2.51
CA ALA A 72 -16.38 -10.04 1.72
C ALA A 72 -17.38 -8.93 2.08
N SER A 73 -17.60 -8.68 3.38
CA SER A 73 -18.53 -7.62 3.83
C SER A 73 -18.10 -6.22 3.39
N TRP A 74 -16.79 -5.94 3.36
CA TRP A 74 -16.29 -4.67 2.85
C TRP A 74 -16.43 -4.56 1.34
N LEU A 75 -16.22 -5.64 0.59
CA LEU A 75 -16.45 -5.66 -0.85
C LEU A 75 -17.92 -5.41 -1.19
N ASP A 76 -18.84 -6.05 -0.46
CA ASP A 76 -20.29 -5.91 -0.64
C ASP A 76 -20.80 -4.52 -0.26
N ALA A 77 -20.10 -3.83 0.65
CA ALA A 77 -20.44 -2.48 1.09
C ALA A 77 -19.98 -1.37 0.13
N ILE A 78 -19.26 -1.69 -0.95
CA ILE A 78 -18.79 -0.71 -1.92
C ILE A 78 -19.97 -0.16 -2.73
N VAL A 79 -20.17 1.16 -2.63
CA VAL A 79 -21.14 1.91 -3.42
C VAL A 79 -20.39 2.76 -4.44
N LEU A 80 -20.73 2.57 -5.72
CA LEU A 80 -20.16 3.33 -6.84
C LEU A 80 -21.22 4.28 -7.43
N PRO A 81 -20.79 5.28 -8.23
CA PRO A 81 -21.71 6.16 -8.95
C PRO A 81 -22.76 5.39 -9.76
N GLU A 82 -23.89 6.05 -10.02
CA GLU A 82 -24.93 5.50 -10.89
C GLU A 82 -24.37 5.08 -12.26
N GLY A 83 -24.88 3.97 -12.79
CA GLY A 83 -24.39 3.39 -14.04
C GLY A 83 -23.16 2.49 -13.89
N ALA A 84 -22.61 2.32 -12.68
CA ALA A 84 -21.59 1.32 -12.42
C ALA A 84 -22.12 -0.10 -12.64
N VAL A 85 -21.44 -0.86 -13.50
CA VAL A 85 -21.77 -2.26 -13.81
C VAL A 85 -20.60 -3.14 -13.43
N ARG A 86 -20.86 -4.20 -12.66
CA ARG A 86 -19.83 -5.18 -12.29
C ARG A 86 -19.36 -5.93 -13.54
N ALA A 87 -18.05 -5.98 -13.73
CA ALA A 87 -17.44 -6.69 -14.84
C ALA A 87 -17.23 -8.15 -14.45
N GLU A 88 -17.93 -9.06 -15.13
CA GLU A 88 -17.68 -10.50 -15.02
C GLU A 88 -16.36 -10.85 -15.73
N GLY A 89 -15.49 -11.61 -15.07
CA GLY A 89 -14.28 -12.15 -15.69
C GLY A 89 -13.18 -11.13 -16.00
N GLY A 90 -12.86 -10.21 -15.07
CA GLY A 90 -11.61 -9.43 -15.06
C GLY A 90 -11.32 -8.59 -16.31
N GLY A 91 -12.34 -8.31 -17.13
CA GLY A 91 -12.19 -7.85 -18.50
C GLY A 91 -11.33 -6.59 -18.66
N ALA A 92 -10.10 -6.80 -19.14
CA ALA A 92 -9.30 -5.95 -20.05
C ALA A 92 -9.22 -4.44 -19.75
N VAL A 93 -9.12 -4.06 -18.48
CA VAL A 93 -8.62 -2.72 -18.13
C VAL A 93 -7.23 -2.92 -17.56
N GLY A 94 -6.23 -2.32 -18.22
CA GLY A 94 -4.81 -2.50 -17.91
C GLY A 94 -4.40 -1.78 -16.65
N PHE A 95 -4.92 -2.19 -15.49
CA PHE A 95 -4.38 -1.72 -14.22
C PHE A 95 -2.94 -2.19 -14.09
N LEU A 96 -2.00 -1.25 -13.98
CA LEU A 96 -0.55 -1.53 -14.07
C LEU A 96 0.10 -1.83 -12.71
N SER A 97 -0.61 -1.63 -11.62
CA SER A 97 -0.15 -1.87 -10.25
C SER A 97 -1.20 -2.58 -9.42
N HIS A 98 -0.81 -3.06 -8.25
CA HIS A 98 -1.65 -3.73 -7.27
C HIS A 98 -1.30 -3.22 -5.86
N THR A 99 -2.24 -3.35 -4.93
CA THR A 99 -1.98 -3.01 -3.53
C THR A 99 -1.12 -4.10 -2.89
N GLY A 100 0.07 -3.73 -2.43
CA GLY A 100 0.95 -4.64 -1.70
C GLY A 100 0.58 -4.71 -0.22
N TRP A 101 -0.14 -5.76 0.19
CA TRP A 101 -0.45 -6.00 1.59
C TRP A 101 0.76 -6.60 2.32
N ILE A 102 1.21 -5.94 3.38
CA ILE A 102 2.46 -6.29 4.06
C ILE A 102 2.31 -7.37 5.13
N CYS A 103 1.12 -7.53 5.70
CA CYS A 103 0.87 -8.46 6.81
C CYS A 103 0.42 -9.82 6.27
N THR A 104 0.75 -10.90 6.97
CA THR A 104 0.29 -12.25 6.61
C THR A 104 -0.01 -13.10 7.85
N PRO A 105 -0.94 -14.07 7.79
CA PRO A 105 -1.88 -14.30 6.68
C PRO A 105 -2.99 -13.24 6.61
N ILE A 106 -3.59 -13.04 5.45
CA ILE A 106 -4.73 -12.12 5.24
C ILE A 106 -5.77 -12.77 4.33
N ALA A 107 -7.02 -12.35 4.47
CA ALA A 107 -8.06 -12.66 3.49
C ALA A 107 -8.09 -11.54 2.46
N GLU A 108 -7.97 -11.88 1.18
CA GLU A 108 -8.04 -10.94 0.06
C GLU A 108 -9.30 -11.17 -0.77
N GLU A 109 -9.94 -10.09 -1.17
CA GLU A 109 -11.11 -10.09 -2.05
C GLU A 109 -10.97 -8.98 -3.10
N GLY A 110 -11.67 -9.10 -4.22
CA GLY A 110 -11.59 -8.10 -5.28
C GLY A 110 -12.73 -8.16 -6.28
N ALA A 111 -12.96 -7.02 -6.93
CA ALA A 111 -13.90 -6.91 -8.02
C ALA A 111 -13.54 -5.74 -8.94
N VAL A 112 -14.12 -5.75 -10.13
CA VAL A 112 -13.97 -4.68 -11.12
C VAL A 112 -15.35 -4.22 -11.54
N TRP A 113 -15.52 -2.92 -11.71
CA TRP A 113 -16.69 -2.28 -12.28
C TRP A 113 -16.29 -1.37 -13.43
N ARG A 114 -17.23 -1.12 -14.34
CA ARG A 114 -17.12 -0.08 -15.37
C ARG A 114 -18.20 0.97 -15.16
N ILE A 115 -17.87 2.22 -15.42
CA ILE A 115 -18.76 3.37 -15.29
C ILE A 115 -18.67 4.17 -16.59
N PRO A 116 -19.55 3.90 -17.57
CA PRO A 116 -19.54 4.60 -18.85
C PRO A 116 -19.79 6.10 -18.69
N GLY A 117 -19.08 6.92 -19.45
CA GLY A 117 -19.21 8.38 -19.49
C GLY A 117 -18.68 9.11 -18.25
N ALA A 118 -18.26 8.39 -17.21
CA ALA A 118 -17.69 9.00 -16.00
C ALA A 118 -16.24 9.43 -16.22
N SER A 119 -15.81 10.47 -15.49
CA SER A 119 -14.41 10.90 -15.44
C SER A 119 -13.69 10.32 -14.22
N VAL A 120 -12.35 10.26 -14.26
CA VAL A 120 -11.55 9.80 -13.13
C VAL A 120 -11.74 10.71 -11.91
N ALA A 121 -11.64 12.04 -12.08
CA ALA A 121 -11.76 13.00 -10.99
C ALA A 121 -13.12 12.91 -10.28
N GLN A 122 -14.22 12.90 -11.03
CA GLN A 122 -15.57 12.79 -10.45
C GLN A 122 -15.78 11.47 -9.73
N THR A 123 -15.30 10.36 -10.31
CA THR A 123 -15.45 9.03 -9.71
C THR A 123 -14.64 8.91 -8.42
N VAL A 124 -13.41 9.42 -8.38
CA VAL A 124 -12.57 9.44 -7.18
C VAL A 124 -13.19 10.30 -6.10
N ASN A 125 -13.66 11.49 -6.43
CA ASN A 125 -14.32 12.38 -5.48
C ASN A 125 -15.57 11.73 -4.89
N TRP A 126 -16.40 11.08 -5.72
CA TRP A 126 -17.54 10.29 -5.25
C TRP A 126 -17.12 9.18 -4.29
N ILE A 127 -16.12 8.38 -4.66
CA ILE A 127 -15.62 7.27 -3.83
C ILE A 127 -15.18 7.77 -2.45
N ARG A 128 -14.50 8.92 -2.39
CA ARG A 128 -14.05 9.52 -1.13
C ARG A 128 -15.20 9.98 -0.24
N GLU A 129 -16.28 10.47 -0.84
CA GLU A 129 -17.49 10.90 -0.13
C GLU A 129 -18.39 9.74 0.30
N ASN A 130 -18.21 8.57 -0.31
CA ASN A 130 -19.00 7.36 -0.09
C ASN A 130 -18.09 6.18 0.33
N PRO A 131 -17.43 6.27 1.51
CA PRO A 131 -16.58 5.19 1.99
C PRO A 131 -17.38 3.90 2.16
N PRO A 132 -16.78 2.73 1.83
CA PRO A 132 -17.43 1.45 2.08
C PRO A 132 -17.52 1.18 3.59
N ALA A 133 -18.70 0.71 4.02
CA ALA A 133 -19.00 0.42 5.43
C ALA A 133 -18.70 1.60 6.38
N ASP A 134 -18.00 1.35 7.47
CA ASP A 134 -17.54 2.34 8.46
C ASP A 134 -16.06 2.72 8.29
N LEU A 135 -15.48 2.44 7.12
CA LEU A 135 -14.07 2.72 6.86
C LEU A 135 -13.80 4.21 6.66
N VAL A 136 -12.57 4.62 6.97
CA VAL A 136 -12.12 6.01 6.84
C VAL A 136 -11.14 6.12 5.69
N SER A 137 -11.33 7.11 4.81
CA SER A 137 -10.42 7.39 3.70
C SER A 137 -9.01 7.70 4.19
N THR A 138 -8.02 7.05 3.56
CA THR A 138 -6.58 7.32 3.75
C THR A 138 -6.08 8.41 2.80
N ALA A 139 -6.86 8.78 1.77
CA ALA A 139 -6.51 9.82 0.82
C ALA A 139 -6.85 11.23 1.37
N TYR A 140 -6.05 12.24 1.01
CA TYR A 140 -6.24 13.65 1.38
C TYR A 140 -6.59 14.52 0.17
N GLY A 141 -7.29 15.65 0.36
CA GLY A 141 -7.63 16.63 -0.69
C GLY A 141 -8.86 16.27 -1.53
N PHE A 142 -9.23 17.03 -2.55
CA PHE A 142 -10.14 16.56 -3.61
C PHE A 142 -9.39 16.75 -4.93
N LEU A 143 -9.71 15.95 -5.94
CA LEU A 143 -9.19 16.21 -7.28
C LEU A 143 -10.05 17.33 -7.90
N PRO A 144 -9.46 18.45 -8.32
CA PRO A 144 -10.18 19.43 -9.14
C PRO A 144 -10.80 18.76 -10.38
N ASP A 145 -11.99 19.20 -10.78
CA ASP A 145 -12.72 18.60 -11.90
C ASP A 145 -11.98 18.70 -13.25
N ASP A 146 -11.08 19.66 -13.40
CA ASP A 146 -10.24 19.87 -14.58
C ASP A 146 -8.92 19.06 -14.54
N THR A 147 -8.73 18.21 -13.52
CA THR A 147 -7.55 17.36 -13.41
C THR A 147 -7.52 16.31 -14.52
N VAL A 148 -6.51 16.40 -15.39
CA VAL A 148 -6.24 15.38 -16.40
C VAL A 148 -5.36 14.30 -15.78
N THR A 149 -5.97 13.25 -15.23
CA THR A 149 -5.27 12.04 -14.79
C THR A 149 -5.87 10.80 -15.43
N SER A 150 -5.01 9.84 -15.80
CA SER A 150 -5.44 8.55 -16.35
C SER A 150 -5.78 7.53 -15.26
N SER A 151 -5.36 7.78 -14.02
CA SER A 151 -5.58 6.85 -12.90
C SER A 151 -5.50 7.55 -11.55
N ALA A 152 -6.17 7.00 -10.55
CA ALA A 152 -6.06 7.43 -9.16
C ALA A 152 -6.54 6.32 -8.22
N ALA A 153 -5.89 6.18 -7.06
CA ALA A 153 -6.28 5.24 -6.02
C ALA A 153 -6.77 5.97 -4.76
N THR A 154 -7.77 5.41 -4.11
CA THR A 154 -8.25 5.86 -2.79
C THR A 154 -8.29 4.65 -1.86
N GLY A 155 -7.52 4.71 -0.78
CA GLY A 155 -7.55 3.70 0.27
C GLY A 155 -8.53 4.05 1.38
N PHE A 156 -9.01 3.04 2.08
CA PHE A 156 -9.88 3.12 3.24
C PHE A 156 -9.45 2.13 4.30
N THR A 157 -9.44 2.54 5.56
CA THR A 157 -8.99 1.71 6.70
C THR A 157 -9.98 1.78 7.86
N PRO A 158 -10.16 0.70 8.64
CA PRO A 158 -11.10 0.68 9.77
C PRO A 158 -10.59 1.45 11.00
N ALA A 159 -9.29 1.75 11.05
CA ALA A 159 -8.66 2.49 12.12
C ALA A 159 -7.38 3.17 11.62
N ASP A 160 -6.93 4.19 12.36
CA ASP A 160 -5.66 4.84 12.11
C ASP A 160 -4.52 3.83 12.03
N ARG A 161 -3.67 3.96 10.99
CA ARG A 161 -2.49 3.09 10.77
C ARG A 161 -2.80 1.61 10.55
N SER A 162 -4.06 1.25 10.31
CA SER A 162 -4.43 -0.11 9.95
C SER A 162 -3.81 -0.53 8.61
N GLN A 163 -3.36 -1.78 8.52
CA GLN A 163 -2.74 -2.38 7.34
C GLN A 163 -3.71 -3.33 6.62
N GLN A 164 -5.01 -3.09 6.80
CA GLN A 164 -6.14 -3.75 6.16
C GLN A 164 -7.15 -2.70 5.72
N GLY A 165 -8.06 -3.11 4.84
CA GLY A 165 -9.19 -2.30 4.39
C GLY A 165 -9.43 -2.47 2.91
N VAL A 166 -9.81 -1.38 2.25
CA VAL A 166 -10.20 -1.38 0.84
C VAL A 166 -9.36 -0.36 0.09
N VAL A 167 -8.85 -0.73 -1.08
CA VAL A 167 -8.27 0.20 -2.05
C VAL A 167 -9.11 0.18 -3.31
N LEU A 168 -9.64 1.34 -3.68
CA LEU A 168 -10.37 1.55 -4.92
C LEU A 168 -9.47 2.30 -5.90
N THR A 169 -9.11 1.64 -6.99
CA THR A 169 -8.32 2.24 -8.09
C THR A 169 -9.25 2.56 -9.25
N VAL A 170 -9.32 3.83 -9.64
CA VAL A 170 -10.07 4.30 -10.80
C VAL A 170 -9.08 4.47 -11.95
N GLN A 171 -9.36 3.84 -13.08
CA GLN A 171 -8.56 3.88 -14.29
C GLN A 171 -9.42 4.40 -15.44
N GLN A 172 -8.90 5.35 -16.21
CA GLN A 172 -9.55 5.83 -17.43
C GLN A 172 -9.65 4.70 -18.47
N SER A 173 -10.82 4.58 -19.11
CA SER A 173 -11.08 3.74 -20.28
C SER A 173 -11.50 4.61 -21.48
N ASP A 174 -11.63 3.98 -22.66
CA ASP A 174 -12.05 4.67 -23.89
C ASP A 174 -13.46 5.28 -23.79
N ASP A 175 -14.32 4.69 -22.96
CA ASP A 175 -15.75 5.01 -22.83
C ASP A 175 -16.15 5.52 -21.44
N GLY A 176 -15.18 5.81 -20.56
CA GLY A 176 -15.44 6.27 -19.18
C GLY A 176 -14.31 5.89 -18.23
N VAL A 177 -14.65 5.18 -17.15
CA VAL A 177 -13.67 4.63 -16.22
C VAL A 177 -13.97 3.18 -15.86
N ALA A 178 -12.94 2.48 -15.39
CA ALA A 178 -13.08 1.26 -14.62
C ALA A 178 -12.60 1.48 -13.19
N VAL A 179 -13.24 0.79 -12.25
CA VAL A 179 -12.88 0.81 -10.84
C VAL A 179 -12.51 -0.60 -10.43
N ARG A 180 -11.34 -0.79 -9.84
CA ARG A 180 -10.94 -2.05 -9.21
C ARG A 180 -10.92 -1.88 -7.70
N ALA A 181 -11.57 -2.81 -7.00
CA ALA A 181 -11.42 -2.99 -5.57
C ALA A 181 -10.38 -4.06 -5.29
N GLU A 182 -9.46 -3.72 -4.40
CA GLU A 182 -8.55 -4.65 -3.72
C GLU A 182 -8.85 -4.54 -2.23
N VAL A 183 -9.34 -5.62 -1.63
CA VAL A 183 -9.78 -5.67 -0.23
C VAL A 183 -8.89 -6.65 0.51
N ALA A 184 -8.42 -6.28 1.70
CA ALA A 184 -7.74 -7.21 2.59
C ALA A 184 -8.19 -7.04 4.04
N ALA A 185 -8.40 -8.17 4.73
CA ALA A 185 -8.66 -8.23 6.16
C ALA A 185 -7.60 -9.08 6.86
N LEU A 186 -7.11 -8.59 8.00
CA LEU A 186 -6.17 -9.29 8.87
C LEU A 186 -6.88 -10.46 9.57
N SER A 187 -6.23 -11.60 9.54
CA SER A 187 -6.48 -12.73 10.42
C SER A 187 -6.07 -12.38 11.86
N ALA A 188 -6.65 -13.07 12.84
CA ALA A 188 -6.23 -12.94 14.24
C ALA A 188 -4.74 -13.27 14.45
N ALA A 189 -4.16 -14.09 13.55
CA ALA A 189 -2.76 -14.46 13.58
C ALA A 189 -1.87 -13.62 12.64
N SER A 190 -2.39 -12.55 12.03
CA SER A 190 -1.60 -11.73 11.13
C SER A 190 -0.41 -11.07 11.82
N VAL A 191 0.75 -11.15 11.18
CA VAL A 191 1.95 -10.43 11.60
C VAL A 191 2.42 -9.56 10.44
N CYS A 192 2.73 -8.30 10.74
CA CYS A 192 3.31 -7.36 9.79
C CYS A 192 4.83 -7.31 10.03
N PRO A 193 5.66 -7.46 8.98
CA PRO A 193 7.11 -7.31 9.14
C PRO A 193 7.46 -5.87 9.54
N PRO A 194 8.57 -5.67 10.27
CA PRO A 194 9.03 -4.32 10.55
C PRO A 194 9.40 -3.59 9.25
N PRO A 195 9.15 -2.28 9.15
CA PRO A 195 9.53 -1.51 7.97
C PRO A 195 11.06 -1.47 7.83
N PRO A 196 11.60 -1.62 6.62
CA PRO A 196 13.02 -1.50 6.36
C PRO A 196 13.56 -0.17 6.91
N GLY A 197 14.71 -0.22 7.60
CA GLY A 197 15.33 0.98 8.17
C GLY A 197 14.58 1.61 9.36
N GLY A 198 13.58 0.94 9.93
CA GLY A 198 12.88 1.40 11.14
C GLY A 198 11.89 2.54 10.92
N GLY A 199 11.44 2.76 9.67
CA GLY A 199 10.46 3.79 9.32
C GLY A 199 9.02 3.45 9.72
N THR A 200 8.05 3.94 8.95
CA THR A 200 6.64 3.56 9.05
C THR A 200 6.14 3.08 7.70
N TRP A 201 5.29 2.06 7.69
CA TRP A 201 4.57 1.66 6.48
C TRP A 201 3.58 2.75 6.07
N GLY A 202 3.39 2.89 4.75
CA GLY A 202 2.28 3.68 4.21
C GLY A 202 0.93 3.04 4.58
N LEU A 203 -0.14 3.83 4.48
CA LEU A 203 -1.48 3.27 4.55
C LEU A 203 -1.84 2.57 3.22
N PRO A 204 -2.82 1.66 3.23
CA PRO A 204 -3.38 1.12 2.00
C PRO A 204 -3.70 2.23 0.99
N GLY A 205 -3.27 2.04 -0.26
CA GLY A 205 -3.47 2.98 -1.37
C GLY A 205 -2.48 4.17 -1.42
N GLN A 206 -1.48 4.25 -0.54
CA GLN A 206 -0.46 5.32 -0.53
C GLN A 206 0.93 4.88 -1.06
N GLY A 207 0.98 3.73 -1.75
CA GLY A 207 2.21 3.15 -2.30
C GLY A 207 2.79 3.92 -3.48
#